data_AF-A0A0Q4L7J9-F1
#
_entry.id   AF-A0A0Q4L7J9-F1
#
_cell.length_a   1.000
_cell.length_b   1.000
_cell.length_c   1.000
_cell.angle_alpha   90.00
_cell.angle_beta   90.00
_cell.angle_gamma   90.00
#
_symmetry.space_group_name_H-M   'P 1'
#
loop_
_entity.id
_entity.type
_entity.pdbx_description
1 polymer ?
#
loop_
_entity_poly.entity_id
_entity_poly.type
_entity_poly.pdbx_seq_one_letter_code
_entity_poly.pdbx_strand_id
1 'polypeptide(L)'
;MRAAFLALLLGGCAVTPPPVATPAAAPMVAAVAETDPVDTAADAADDPAIWRNRRNPAASLVIGTDKKAGIHVYDLSGKRLSFTPAARLNNVDLRDVGGRVIAVASDRADEAQAHVALFTLDTVARRLVPMGRFPVGAGEAYGMCLWTRKADKALFGFVVMKDGRIDQVAIDLPPGKPPVVRTVRSMKLGTQSEGCVVDDRTATLYVAEEDVGLWRFDADPAAPTTPTLITKVDGTTLVADAEGLAIALEGRRGGYLIVSSQGDNAYSLYRLPDLSYAGRFRIGGGTIDGTSDTDGIELIAGNFGPRFPHGLMVAQDGDNAPETQNFKLVSWRDVKRALRLR
;
A
#
# COMPACT_ATOMS: atom_id res chain seq x y z
N MET A 1 61.30 41.10 33.18
CA MET A 1 60.71 39.74 33.27
C MET A 1 59.86 39.54 32.02
N ARG A 2 60.22 38.60 31.14
CA ARG A 2 59.52 38.37 29.86
C ARG A 2 58.40 37.35 30.06
N ALA A 3 57.18 37.72 29.68
CA ALA A 3 55.98 36.88 29.74
C ALA A 3 56.00 35.82 28.62
N ALA A 4 55.68 34.58 28.97
CA ALA A 4 55.52 33.47 28.04
C ALA A 4 54.03 33.33 27.65
N PHE A 5 53.74 33.39 26.35
CA PHE A 5 52.44 33.07 25.79
C PHE A 5 52.34 31.55 25.57
N LEU A 6 51.38 30.92 26.24
CA LEU A 6 51.02 29.51 26.03
C LEU A 6 50.00 29.44 24.89
N ALA A 7 50.37 28.84 23.76
CA ALA A 7 49.44 28.56 22.66
C ALA A 7 48.64 27.29 22.98
N LEU A 8 47.34 27.42 23.24
CA LEU A 8 46.43 26.28 23.30
C LEU A 8 46.13 25.81 21.86
N LEU A 9 46.52 24.57 21.56
CA LEU A 9 46.10 23.86 20.35
C LEU A 9 44.68 23.34 20.55
N LEU A 10 43.72 23.91 19.82
CA LEU A 10 42.36 23.38 19.68
C LEU A 10 42.40 22.14 18.77
N GLY A 11 42.34 20.96 19.38
CA GLY A 11 42.14 19.70 18.66
C GLY A 11 40.68 19.59 18.20
N GLY A 12 40.42 19.91 16.93
CA GLY A 12 39.13 19.66 16.30
C GLY A 12 38.92 18.15 16.13
N CYS A 13 37.95 17.58 16.86
CA CYS A 13 37.47 16.23 16.58
C CYS A 13 36.77 16.24 15.23
N ALA A 14 37.43 15.75 14.18
CA ALA A 14 36.76 15.43 12.92
C ALA A 14 35.84 14.23 13.18
N VAL A 15 34.55 14.50 13.39
CA VAL A 15 33.53 13.46 13.42
C VAL A 15 33.39 12.95 11.99
N THR A 16 33.99 11.80 11.70
CA THR A 16 33.72 11.09 10.45
C THR A 16 32.23 10.75 10.43
N PRO A 17 31.46 11.20 9.43
CA PRO A 17 30.06 10.81 9.31
C PRO A 17 29.97 9.27 9.26
N PRO A 18 28.97 8.67 9.90
CA PRO A 18 28.78 7.22 9.82
C PRO A 18 28.68 6.79 8.35
N PRO A 19 29.22 5.62 7.98
CA PRO A 19 29.13 5.12 6.63
C PRO A 19 27.66 5.00 6.22
N VAL A 20 27.33 5.53 5.03
CA VAL A 20 25.99 5.40 4.43
C VAL A 20 25.73 3.91 4.17
N ALA A 21 24.61 3.41 4.68
CA ALA A 21 24.20 2.02 4.44
C ALA A 21 24.05 1.77 2.93
N THR A 22 24.49 0.61 2.46
CA THR A 22 24.39 0.24 1.05
C THR A 22 23.21 -0.71 0.88
N PRO A 23 22.25 -0.41 -0.01
CA PRO A 23 21.15 -1.31 -0.32
C PRO A 23 21.60 -2.73 -0.67
N ALA A 24 20.90 -3.72 -0.12
CA ALA A 24 21.09 -5.12 -0.48
C ALA A 24 20.78 -5.36 -1.96
N ALA A 25 21.43 -6.37 -2.56
CA ALA A 25 21.19 -6.73 -3.95
C ALA A 25 19.73 -7.14 -4.19
N ALA A 26 19.17 -6.66 -5.30
CA ALA A 26 17.79 -6.91 -5.70
C ALA A 26 17.77 -7.35 -7.17
N PRO A 27 17.40 -8.60 -7.49
CA PRO A 27 17.23 -9.01 -8.88
C PRO A 27 16.07 -8.26 -9.54
N MET A 28 16.18 -8.08 -10.86
CA MET A 28 15.13 -7.50 -11.69
C MET A 28 14.05 -8.55 -12.00
N VAL A 29 12.79 -8.12 -11.95
CA VAL A 29 11.61 -8.88 -12.35
C VAL A 29 10.87 -8.07 -13.39
N ALA A 30 10.70 -8.61 -14.60
CA ALA A 30 9.99 -7.91 -15.65
C ALA A 30 8.48 -7.80 -15.33
N ALA A 31 7.90 -6.63 -15.58
CA ALA A 31 6.46 -6.47 -15.67
C ALA A 31 5.92 -7.28 -16.85
N VAL A 32 4.71 -7.80 -16.70
CA VAL A 32 4.00 -8.60 -17.71
C VAL A 32 3.03 -7.72 -18.50
N ALA A 33 2.43 -6.72 -17.85
CA ALA A 33 1.57 -5.70 -18.43
C ALA A 33 1.79 -4.38 -17.67
N GLU A 34 1.25 -3.30 -18.20
CA GLU A 34 1.14 -2.00 -17.53
C GLU A 34 -0.21 -1.38 -17.88
N THR A 35 -0.74 -0.51 -17.03
CA THR A 35 -2.04 0.12 -17.29
C THR A 35 -1.92 1.26 -18.30
N ASP A 36 -3.03 1.56 -18.97
CA ASP A 36 -3.21 2.88 -19.59
C ASP A 36 -2.87 3.97 -18.54
N PRO A 37 -2.14 5.03 -18.91
CA PRO A 37 -1.77 6.11 -17.99
C PRO A 37 -2.98 6.77 -17.32
N VAL A 38 -2.76 7.35 -16.14
CA VAL A 38 -3.78 8.18 -15.49
C VAL A 38 -3.95 9.52 -16.24
N ASP A 39 -5.06 10.21 -16.03
CA ASP A 39 -5.38 11.40 -16.83
C ASP A 39 -4.64 12.67 -16.36
N THR A 40 -4.06 12.66 -15.15
CA THR A 40 -3.37 13.82 -14.59
C THR A 40 -1.86 13.66 -14.53
N ALA A 41 -1.16 14.78 -14.70
CA ALA A 41 0.30 14.82 -14.76
C ALA A 41 0.96 14.94 -13.37
N ALA A 42 2.27 14.71 -13.36
CA ALA A 42 3.12 14.65 -12.18
C ALA A 42 2.61 13.58 -11.20
N ASP A 43 2.77 13.83 -9.91
CA ASP A 43 2.41 12.93 -8.82
C ASP A 43 0.89 12.70 -8.73
N ALA A 44 0.40 11.60 -9.28
CA ALA A 44 -1.00 11.37 -9.64
C ALA A 44 -1.47 9.93 -9.34
N ALA A 45 -0.91 8.92 -10.00
CA ALA A 45 -1.25 7.52 -9.72
C ALA A 45 -0.66 7.17 -8.36
N ASP A 46 -1.43 6.49 -7.50
CA ASP A 46 -1.03 6.33 -6.09
C ASP A 46 -1.15 4.87 -5.66
N ASP A 47 -2.38 4.35 -5.54
CA ASP A 47 -2.61 3.07 -4.89
C ASP A 47 -3.49 2.13 -5.72
N PRO A 48 -3.06 0.87 -5.92
CA PRO A 48 -3.86 -0.14 -6.57
C PRO A 48 -4.67 -0.99 -5.58
N ALA A 49 -5.83 -1.49 -6.02
CA ALA A 49 -6.54 -2.60 -5.38
C ALA A 49 -6.96 -3.65 -6.42
N ILE A 50 -6.99 -4.94 -6.05
CA ILE A 50 -7.30 -6.03 -6.98
C ILE A 50 -8.62 -6.70 -6.61
N TRP A 51 -9.60 -6.66 -7.52
CA TRP A 51 -10.78 -7.52 -7.40
C TRP A 51 -10.58 -8.82 -8.16
N ARG A 52 -10.50 -9.94 -7.44
CA ARG A 52 -10.37 -11.27 -8.04
C ARG A 52 -11.72 -11.86 -8.44
N ASN A 53 -11.94 -12.02 -9.74
CA ASN A 53 -13.09 -12.74 -10.25
C ASN A 53 -12.92 -14.26 -10.07
N ARG A 54 -13.54 -14.82 -9.02
CA ARG A 54 -13.39 -16.25 -8.68
C ARG A 54 -13.96 -17.19 -9.75
N ARG A 55 -14.93 -16.75 -10.56
CA ARG A 55 -15.56 -17.56 -11.61
C ARG A 55 -14.77 -17.55 -12.92
N ASN A 56 -14.15 -16.41 -13.22
CA ASN A 56 -13.28 -16.25 -14.38
C ASN A 56 -12.06 -15.40 -13.98
N PRO A 57 -10.97 -16.00 -13.48
CA PRO A 57 -9.86 -15.25 -12.92
C PRO A 57 -9.16 -14.30 -13.92
N ALA A 58 -9.21 -14.60 -15.21
CA ALA A 58 -8.67 -13.73 -16.26
C ALA A 58 -9.52 -12.46 -16.49
N ALA A 59 -10.76 -12.44 -15.99
CA ALA A 59 -11.65 -11.28 -15.99
C ALA A 59 -11.70 -10.58 -14.62
N SER A 60 -10.62 -10.69 -13.83
CA SER A 60 -10.40 -9.87 -12.65
C SER A 60 -10.13 -8.42 -13.04
N LEU A 61 -10.24 -7.52 -12.08
CA LEU A 61 -10.11 -6.08 -12.30
C LEU A 61 -9.05 -5.50 -11.37
N VAL A 62 -8.37 -4.47 -11.84
CA VAL A 62 -7.50 -3.61 -11.05
C VAL A 62 -8.20 -2.27 -10.88
N ILE A 63 -8.17 -1.73 -9.68
CA ILE A 63 -8.60 -0.39 -9.36
C ILE A 63 -7.35 0.41 -9.06
N GLY A 64 -7.28 1.66 -9.51
CA GLY A 64 -6.16 2.55 -9.23
C GLY A 64 -6.66 3.95 -8.93
N THR A 65 -6.17 4.57 -7.86
CA THR A 65 -6.44 5.97 -7.55
C THR A 65 -5.62 6.90 -8.45
N ASP A 66 -6.26 7.98 -8.88
CA ASP A 66 -5.60 9.19 -9.38
C ASP A 66 -5.88 10.27 -8.33
N LYS A 67 -4.86 10.66 -7.56
CA LYS A 67 -5.01 11.52 -6.39
C LYS A 67 -5.40 12.96 -6.67
N LYS A 68 -5.52 13.30 -7.96
CA LYS A 68 -5.95 14.60 -8.45
C LYS A 68 -7.29 14.58 -9.19
N ALA A 69 -7.79 13.41 -9.59
CA ALA A 69 -8.97 13.33 -10.44
C ALA A 69 -10.01 12.27 -10.08
N GLY A 70 -9.62 11.16 -9.43
CA GLY A 70 -10.58 10.17 -8.96
C GLY A 70 -10.04 8.75 -8.92
N ILE A 71 -10.80 7.81 -9.52
CA ILE A 71 -10.50 6.38 -9.42
C ILE A 71 -10.84 5.65 -10.71
N HIS A 72 -9.88 4.85 -11.17
CA HIS A 72 -9.93 4.11 -12.42
C HIS A 72 -10.22 2.63 -12.18
N VAL A 73 -10.80 1.98 -13.19
CA VAL A 73 -10.92 0.52 -13.26
C VAL A 73 -10.25 0.03 -14.54
N TYR A 74 -9.39 -0.96 -14.42
CA TYR A 74 -8.61 -1.56 -15.50
C TYR A 74 -8.88 -3.07 -15.58
N ASP A 75 -8.67 -3.66 -16.76
CA ASP A 75 -8.53 -5.10 -16.91
C ASP A 75 -7.06 -5.57 -16.73
N LEU A 76 -6.85 -6.89 -16.74
CA LEU A 76 -5.52 -7.48 -16.57
C LEU A 76 -4.60 -7.33 -17.80
N SER A 77 -5.07 -6.72 -18.89
CA SER A 77 -4.22 -6.27 -19.99
C SER A 77 -3.65 -4.88 -19.75
N GLY A 78 -4.20 -4.15 -18.78
CA GLY A 78 -3.86 -2.77 -18.47
C GLY A 78 -4.85 -1.77 -19.04
N LYS A 79 -5.79 -2.20 -19.88
CA LYS A 79 -6.73 -1.30 -20.51
C LYS A 79 -7.69 -0.68 -19.50
N ARG A 80 -7.84 0.63 -19.54
CA ARG A 80 -8.83 1.39 -18.77
C ARG A 80 -10.24 1.06 -19.26
N LEU A 81 -11.08 0.64 -18.34
CA LEU A 81 -12.47 0.24 -18.59
C LEU A 81 -13.46 1.33 -18.18
N SER A 82 -13.17 2.00 -17.06
CA SER A 82 -13.96 3.11 -16.58
C SER A 82 -13.16 4.03 -15.68
N PHE A 83 -13.74 5.19 -15.43
CA PHE A 83 -13.23 6.20 -14.52
C PHE A 83 -14.40 6.80 -13.76
N THR A 84 -14.21 7.03 -12.46
CA THR A 84 -15.19 7.69 -11.59
C THR A 84 -14.53 8.94 -11.00
N PRO A 85 -15.00 10.15 -11.35
CA PRO A 85 -14.44 11.38 -10.81
C PRO A 85 -14.60 11.48 -9.29
N ALA A 86 -13.54 11.89 -8.60
CA ALA A 86 -13.53 12.24 -7.19
C ALA A 86 -12.36 13.20 -6.92
N ALA A 87 -12.49 14.11 -5.96
CA ALA A 87 -11.57 15.26 -5.90
C ALA A 87 -10.12 14.89 -5.56
N ARG A 88 -9.90 14.20 -4.43
CA ARG A 88 -8.55 13.90 -3.92
C ARG A 88 -8.54 12.58 -3.14
N LEU A 89 -8.75 11.46 -3.84
CA LEU A 89 -8.63 10.13 -3.23
C LEU A 89 -7.14 9.78 -3.08
N ASN A 90 -6.71 9.16 -1.99
CA ASN A 90 -5.30 8.74 -1.85
C ASN A 90 -5.17 7.23 -2.07
N ASN A 91 -5.40 6.41 -1.04
CA ASN A 91 -5.34 4.95 -1.12
C ASN A 91 -6.74 4.33 -1.25
N VAL A 92 -6.80 3.08 -1.71
CA VAL A 92 -8.04 2.32 -1.89
C VAL A 92 -7.85 0.86 -1.51
N ASP A 93 -8.84 0.30 -0.82
CA ASP A 93 -8.92 -1.15 -0.62
C ASP A 93 -10.37 -1.63 -0.85
N LEU A 94 -10.57 -2.92 -1.09
CA LEU A 94 -11.87 -3.52 -1.37
C LEU A 94 -12.14 -4.83 -0.62
N ARG A 95 -13.40 -5.08 -0.28
CA ARG A 95 -13.85 -6.33 0.33
C ARG A 95 -15.14 -6.83 -0.31
N ASP A 96 -15.27 -8.15 -0.44
CA ASP A 96 -16.54 -8.80 -0.75
C ASP A 96 -17.41 -8.86 0.52
N VAL A 97 -18.45 -8.02 0.59
CA VAL A 97 -19.36 -7.93 1.74
C VAL A 97 -20.79 -8.17 1.29
N GLY A 98 -21.44 -9.21 1.83
CA GLY A 98 -22.84 -9.53 1.54
C GLY A 98 -23.12 -9.78 0.04
N GLY A 99 -22.15 -10.31 -0.70
CA GLY A 99 -22.26 -10.56 -2.14
C GLY A 99 -22.05 -9.33 -3.03
N ARG A 100 -21.65 -8.20 -2.45
CA ARG A 100 -21.25 -6.98 -3.15
C ARG A 100 -19.76 -6.75 -2.96
N VAL A 101 -19.11 -6.20 -3.97
CA VAL A 101 -17.74 -5.69 -3.82
C VAL A 101 -17.84 -4.24 -3.37
N ILE A 102 -17.27 -3.96 -2.21
CA ILE A 102 -17.23 -2.63 -1.60
C ILE A 102 -15.79 -2.15 -1.68
N ALA A 103 -15.57 -1.05 -2.37
CA ALA A 103 -14.29 -0.36 -2.38
C ALA A 103 -14.41 0.89 -1.52
N VAL A 104 -13.35 1.19 -0.75
CA VAL A 104 -13.31 2.36 0.11
C VAL A 104 -11.96 3.02 -0.07
N ALA A 105 -11.98 4.32 -0.33
CA ALA A 105 -10.79 5.13 -0.48
C ALA A 105 -10.73 6.22 0.59
N SER A 106 -9.52 6.56 1.04
CA SER A 106 -9.29 7.78 1.81
C SER A 106 -9.53 9.01 0.92
N ASP A 107 -10.10 10.08 1.49
CA ASP A 107 -10.42 11.32 0.78
C ASP A 107 -9.85 12.53 1.53
N ARG A 108 -8.90 13.20 0.88
CA ARG A 108 -8.19 14.40 1.38
C ARG A 108 -8.58 15.68 0.65
N ALA A 109 -9.81 15.75 0.14
CA ALA A 109 -10.32 16.97 -0.47
C ALA A 109 -10.38 18.13 0.54
N ASP A 110 -10.55 17.80 1.82
CA ASP A 110 -10.43 18.71 2.96
C ASP A 110 -9.31 18.18 3.87
N GLU A 111 -8.17 18.87 3.90
CA GLU A 111 -6.99 18.47 4.69
C GLU A 111 -7.19 18.69 6.20
N ALA A 112 -8.22 19.44 6.61
CA ALA A 112 -8.56 19.63 8.02
C ALA A 112 -9.57 18.61 8.53
N GLN A 113 -10.31 17.94 7.64
CA GLN A 113 -11.36 16.98 7.99
C GLN A 113 -11.28 15.74 7.08
N ALA A 114 -10.74 14.66 7.64
CA ALA A 114 -10.58 13.37 6.98
C ALA A 114 -11.95 12.77 6.63
N HIS A 115 -12.04 12.24 5.42
CA HIS A 115 -13.19 11.49 4.96
C HIS A 115 -12.77 10.15 4.35
N VAL A 116 -13.75 9.27 4.20
CA VAL A 116 -13.67 8.11 3.30
C VAL A 116 -14.74 8.22 2.23
N ALA A 117 -14.38 7.85 1.00
CA ALA A 117 -15.31 7.70 -0.10
C ALA A 117 -15.62 6.21 -0.29
N LEU A 118 -16.90 5.86 -0.31
CA LEU A 118 -17.36 4.48 -0.48
C LEU A 118 -17.91 4.29 -1.90
N PHE A 119 -17.62 3.13 -2.47
CA PHE A 119 -18.09 2.71 -3.78
C PHE A 119 -18.55 1.25 -3.75
N THR A 120 -19.49 0.91 -4.63
CA THR A 120 -19.69 -0.50 -5.02
C THR A 120 -19.03 -0.72 -6.37
N LEU A 121 -18.28 -1.82 -6.53
CA LEU A 121 -17.80 -2.24 -7.84
C LEU A 121 -18.91 -3.04 -8.54
N ASP A 122 -19.47 -2.48 -9.61
CA ASP A 122 -20.30 -3.21 -10.55
C ASP A 122 -19.39 -4.07 -11.42
N THR A 123 -19.34 -5.36 -11.12
CA THR A 123 -18.44 -6.33 -11.79
C THR A 123 -18.89 -6.70 -13.21
N VAL A 124 -20.14 -6.39 -13.56
CA VAL A 124 -20.69 -6.61 -14.91
C VAL A 124 -20.40 -5.39 -15.79
N ALA A 125 -20.76 -4.20 -15.32
CA ALA A 125 -20.48 -2.95 -16.01
C ALA A 125 -19.01 -2.50 -15.89
N ARG A 126 -18.24 -3.15 -15.01
CA ARG A 126 -16.81 -2.90 -14.72
C ARG A 126 -16.52 -1.45 -14.36
N ARG A 127 -17.31 -0.92 -13.44
CA ARG A 127 -17.21 0.46 -12.94
C ARG A 127 -17.50 0.56 -11.46
N LEU A 128 -16.90 1.56 -10.83
CA LEU A 128 -17.24 1.95 -9.47
C LEU A 128 -18.48 2.83 -9.49
N VAL A 129 -19.40 2.57 -8.55
CA VAL A 129 -20.61 3.36 -8.35
C VAL A 129 -20.52 4.01 -6.98
N PRO A 130 -20.49 5.35 -6.90
CA PRO A 130 -20.39 6.06 -5.62
C PRO A 130 -21.54 5.71 -4.68
N MET A 131 -21.20 5.48 -3.41
CA MET A 131 -22.15 5.24 -2.31
C MET A 131 -22.20 6.40 -1.31
N GLY A 132 -21.25 7.33 -1.39
CA GLY A 132 -21.19 8.55 -0.59
C GLY A 132 -19.79 8.85 -0.07
N ARG A 133 -19.66 10.02 0.56
CA ARG A 133 -18.47 10.51 1.24
C ARG A 133 -18.82 10.72 2.72
N PHE A 134 -18.01 10.18 3.62
CA PHE A 134 -18.35 10.09 5.05
C PHE A 134 -17.22 10.64 5.90
N PRO A 135 -17.51 11.52 6.87
CA PRO A 135 -16.48 12.08 7.74
C PRO A 135 -15.94 11.02 8.69
N VAL A 136 -14.63 11.08 8.94
CA VAL A 136 -13.90 10.23 9.89
C VAL A 136 -13.53 11.03 11.14
N GLY A 137 -13.02 12.24 10.94
CA GLY A 137 -12.57 13.13 12.02
C GLY A 137 -11.59 14.19 11.53
N ALA A 138 -11.01 14.97 12.44
CA ALA A 138 -10.09 16.05 12.10
C ALA A 138 -8.73 15.53 11.59
N GLY A 139 -8.14 16.16 10.58
CA GLY A 139 -6.84 15.80 10.00
C GLY A 139 -6.92 15.43 8.52
N GLU A 140 -5.75 15.20 7.91
CA GLU A 140 -5.61 14.86 6.49
C GLU A 140 -5.62 13.33 6.33
N ALA A 141 -6.65 12.79 5.67
CA ALA A 141 -6.71 11.37 5.33
C ALA A 141 -5.58 11.03 4.34
N TYR A 142 -4.91 9.89 4.55
CA TYR A 142 -3.75 9.49 3.77
C TYR A 142 -3.87 8.00 3.41
N GLY A 143 -3.25 7.09 4.15
CA GLY A 143 -3.40 5.64 3.97
C GLY A 143 -4.83 5.09 4.16
N MET A 144 -5.13 3.97 3.50
CA MET A 144 -6.40 3.26 3.62
C MET A 144 -6.27 1.76 3.41
N CYS A 145 -6.78 0.96 4.34
CA CYS A 145 -6.94 -0.49 4.17
C CYS A 145 -8.17 -0.99 4.93
N LEU A 146 -8.70 -2.14 4.52
CA LEU A 146 -9.91 -2.73 5.07
C LEU A 146 -9.63 -4.00 5.85
N TRP A 147 -10.59 -4.40 6.69
CA TRP A 147 -10.58 -5.68 7.36
C TRP A 147 -12.01 -6.20 7.50
N THR A 148 -12.21 -7.47 7.19
CA THR A 148 -13.49 -8.14 7.47
C THR A 148 -13.32 -9.08 8.63
N ARG A 149 -13.92 -8.74 9.78
CA ARG A 149 -13.83 -9.57 10.97
C ARG A 149 -14.48 -10.93 10.70
N LYS A 150 -13.71 -11.99 10.95
CA LYS A 150 -14.13 -13.35 10.58
C LYS A 150 -15.41 -13.81 11.29
N ALA A 151 -15.57 -13.43 12.56
CA ALA A 151 -16.60 -13.93 13.48
C ALA A 151 -18.02 -13.52 13.06
N ASP A 152 -18.21 -12.27 12.66
CA ASP A 152 -19.52 -11.68 12.39
C ASP A 152 -19.60 -10.98 11.02
N LYS A 153 -18.51 -10.98 10.25
CA LYS A 153 -18.40 -10.30 8.95
C LYS A 153 -18.53 -8.78 9.03
N ALA A 154 -18.32 -8.20 10.21
CA ALA A 154 -18.24 -6.75 10.35
C ALA A 154 -17.09 -6.20 9.49
N LEU A 155 -17.38 -5.14 8.74
CA LEU A 155 -16.40 -4.44 7.90
C LEU A 155 -15.81 -3.28 8.70
N PHE A 156 -14.49 -3.23 8.74
CA PHE A 156 -13.72 -2.13 9.29
C PHE A 156 -12.81 -1.54 8.22
N GLY A 157 -12.52 -0.24 8.36
CA GLY A 157 -11.45 0.43 7.64
C GLY A 157 -10.45 1.02 8.62
N PHE A 158 -9.21 1.17 8.17
CA PHE A 158 -8.14 1.86 8.89
C PHE A 158 -7.71 3.04 8.03
N VAL A 159 -8.02 4.25 8.49
CA VAL A 159 -7.63 5.49 7.83
C VAL A 159 -6.36 5.98 8.50
N VAL A 160 -5.24 5.85 7.80
CA VAL A 160 -3.96 6.37 8.27
C VAL A 160 -3.91 7.85 7.90
N MET A 161 -3.74 8.70 8.90
CA MET A 161 -3.62 10.13 8.74
C MET A 161 -2.16 10.47 8.49
N LYS A 162 -1.91 11.54 7.73
CA LYS A 162 -0.56 12.02 7.39
C LYS A 162 0.33 12.29 8.61
N ASP A 163 -0.25 12.58 9.77
CA ASP A 163 0.52 12.81 10.99
C ASP A 163 0.96 11.51 11.71
N GLY A 164 0.55 10.33 11.23
CA GLY A 164 0.78 9.02 11.85
C GLY A 164 -0.37 8.50 12.73
N ARG A 165 -1.47 9.24 12.87
CA ARG A 165 -2.68 8.75 13.57
C ARG A 165 -3.40 7.72 12.69
N ILE A 166 -3.89 6.63 13.28
CA ILE A 166 -4.64 5.61 12.55
C ILE A 166 -6.03 5.51 13.17
N ASP A 167 -7.04 5.96 12.46
CA ASP A 167 -8.43 5.87 12.90
C ASP A 167 -9.10 4.63 12.30
N GLN A 168 -9.47 3.70 13.17
CA GLN A 168 -10.26 2.54 12.79
C GLN A 168 -11.74 2.92 12.77
N VAL A 169 -12.38 2.70 11.62
CA VAL A 169 -13.80 2.95 11.40
C VAL A 169 -14.56 1.64 11.23
N ALA A 170 -15.73 1.53 11.85
CA ALA A 170 -16.73 0.52 11.51
C ALA A 170 -17.59 1.05 10.34
N ILE A 171 -17.82 0.19 9.35
CA ILE A 171 -18.57 0.51 8.13
C ILE A 171 -19.80 -0.39 8.06
N ASP A 172 -20.96 0.16 8.38
CA ASP A 172 -22.24 -0.53 8.32
C ASP A 172 -22.94 -0.29 6.99
N LEU A 173 -23.43 -1.37 6.38
CA LEU A 173 -24.08 -1.36 5.06
C LEU A 173 -25.53 -1.86 5.17
N PRO A 174 -26.42 -1.12 5.85
CA PRO A 174 -27.81 -1.53 6.03
C PRO A 174 -28.55 -1.67 4.68
N PRO A 175 -29.34 -2.74 4.47
CA PRO A 175 -30.09 -2.92 3.23
C PRO A 175 -31.04 -1.75 2.95
N GLY A 176 -30.98 -1.22 1.72
CA GLY A 176 -31.85 -0.14 1.25
C GLY A 176 -31.63 1.21 1.94
N LYS A 177 -30.56 1.36 2.73
CA LYS A 177 -30.22 2.60 3.45
C LYS A 177 -28.80 3.05 3.10
N PRO A 178 -28.48 4.34 3.27
CA PRO A 178 -27.12 4.83 3.13
C PRO A 178 -26.16 4.10 4.09
N PRO A 179 -24.88 3.92 3.71
CA PRO A 179 -23.84 3.47 4.62
C PRO A 179 -23.74 4.34 5.88
N VAL A 180 -23.24 3.75 6.96
CA VAL A 180 -22.90 4.47 8.18
C VAL A 180 -21.45 4.17 8.53
N VAL A 181 -20.64 5.21 8.68
CA VAL A 181 -19.23 5.12 9.05
C VAL A 181 -19.06 5.71 10.44
N ARG A 182 -18.40 4.98 11.35
CA ARG A 182 -18.16 5.42 12.73
C ARG A 182 -16.74 5.09 13.15
N THR A 183 -16.00 6.07 13.65
CA THR A 183 -14.72 5.82 14.30
C THR A 183 -14.93 5.06 15.61
N VAL A 184 -14.28 3.90 15.74
CA VAL A 184 -14.44 2.98 16.88
C VAL A 184 -13.16 2.84 17.71
N ARG A 185 -12.00 3.20 17.15
CA ARG A 185 -10.71 3.16 17.82
C ARG A 185 -9.74 4.10 17.11
N SER A 186 -8.83 4.70 17.86
CA SER A 186 -7.75 5.52 17.33
C SER A 186 -6.41 5.03 17.90
N MET A 187 -5.42 4.88 17.03
CA MET A 187 -4.05 4.45 17.32
C MET A 187 -3.08 5.50 16.79
N LYS A 188 -1.79 5.40 17.15
CA LYS A 188 -0.81 6.43 16.79
C LYS A 188 0.60 5.84 16.64
N LEU A 189 1.26 6.21 15.55
CA LEU A 189 2.71 6.08 15.34
C LEU A 189 3.38 7.44 15.53
N GLY A 190 4.72 7.48 15.53
CA GLY A 190 5.49 8.66 15.90
C GLY A 190 5.46 9.78 14.87
N THR A 191 5.50 9.41 13.58
CA THR A 191 5.63 10.31 12.43
C THR A 191 4.71 9.87 11.28
N GLN A 192 4.89 10.49 10.11
CA GLN A 192 4.13 10.21 8.91
C GLN A 192 4.10 8.70 8.59
N SER A 193 2.92 8.23 8.18
CA SER A 193 2.62 6.84 7.89
C SER A 193 1.56 6.79 6.80
N GLU A 194 1.63 5.79 5.93
CA GLU A 194 0.67 5.64 4.83
C GLU A 194 0.28 4.17 4.63
N GLY A 195 1.22 3.38 4.11
CA GLY A 195 0.97 2.01 3.69
C GLY A 195 0.37 1.18 4.82
N CYS A 196 -0.77 0.54 4.57
CA CYS A 196 -1.36 -0.40 5.51
C CYS A 196 -1.99 -1.60 4.83
N VAL A 197 -1.95 -2.75 5.50
CA VAL A 197 -2.58 -3.99 5.03
C VAL A 197 -2.96 -4.85 6.22
N VAL A 198 -4.03 -5.64 6.09
CA VAL A 198 -4.52 -6.50 7.18
C VAL A 198 -4.49 -7.97 6.77
N ASP A 199 -3.87 -8.82 7.60
CA ASP A 199 -4.06 -10.27 7.49
C ASP A 199 -5.39 -10.65 8.14
N ASP A 200 -6.44 -10.80 7.32
CA ASP A 200 -7.78 -11.23 7.74
C ASP A 200 -7.78 -12.54 8.55
N ARG A 201 -6.78 -13.41 8.37
CA ARG A 201 -6.69 -14.72 9.05
C ARG A 201 -6.29 -14.58 10.51
N THR A 202 -5.43 -13.62 10.82
CA THR A 202 -4.84 -13.41 12.14
C THR A 202 -5.29 -12.11 12.81
N ALA A 203 -6.12 -11.30 12.13
CA ALA A 203 -6.53 -9.97 12.60
C ALA A 203 -5.31 -9.09 12.93
N THR A 204 -4.29 -9.12 12.06
CA THR A 204 -3.07 -8.34 12.25
C THR A 204 -3.06 -7.21 11.23
N LEU A 205 -3.12 -5.98 11.71
CA LEU A 205 -2.90 -4.77 10.92
C LEU A 205 -1.40 -4.52 10.84
N TYR A 206 -0.88 -4.33 9.63
CA TYR A 206 0.47 -3.85 9.36
C TYR A 206 0.40 -2.40 8.87
N VAL A 207 1.32 -1.56 9.34
CA VAL A 207 1.40 -0.14 8.97
C VAL A 207 2.87 0.23 8.74
N ALA A 208 3.13 0.98 7.68
CA ALA A 208 4.43 1.56 7.38
C ALA A 208 4.50 3.00 7.92
N GLU A 209 5.50 3.27 8.76
CA GLU A 209 5.91 4.62 9.15
C GLU A 209 7.14 4.97 8.30
N GLU A 210 6.97 5.90 7.36
CA GLU A 210 7.81 6.08 6.16
C GLU A 210 9.31 6.06 6.46
N ASP A 211 9.75 6.87 7.42
CA ASP A 211 11.16 7.04 7.81
C ASP A 211 11.64 6.09 8.91
N VAL A 212 10.74 5.31 9.51
CA VAL A 212 11.04 4.58 10.76
C VAL A 212 11.03 3.07 10.57
N GLY A 213 10.00 2.53 9.91
CA GLY A 213 9.89 1.11 9.63
C GLY A 213 8.47 0.56 9.67
N LEU A 214 8.37 -0.76 9.80
CA LEU A 214 7.10 -1.47 9.77
C LEU A 214 6.63 -1.80 11.18
N TRP A 215 5.34 -1.58 11.41
CA TRP A 215 4.67 -1.83 12.68
C TRP A 215 3.51 -2.79 12.48
N ARG A 216 3.12 -3.46 13.57
CA ARG A 216 1.85 -4.17 13.64
C ARG A 216 1.01 -3.76 14.83
N PHE A 217 -0.31 -3.84 14.63
CA PHE A 217 -1.34 -3.75 15.65
C PHE A 217 -2.25 -4.99 15.55
N ASP A 218 -2.96 -5.28 16.63
CA ASP A 218 -4.16 -6.11 16.56
C ASP A 218 -5.29 -5.29 15.91
N ALA A 219 -5.97 -5.88 14.93
CA ALA A 219 -7.03 -5.23 14.16
C ALA A 219 -8.37 -5.19 14.91
N ASP A 220 -8.57 -5.95 15.98
CA ASP A 220 -9.82 -5.92 16.74
C ASP A 220 -10.00 -4.56 17.43
N PRO A 221 -11.16 -3.87 17.28
CA PRO A 221 -11.39 -2.58 17.92
C PRO A 221 -11.36 -2.60 19.45
N ALA A 222 -11.46 -3.78 20.09
CA ALA A 222 -11.32 -3.92 21.54
C ALA A 222 -9.87 -4.13 22.00
N ALA A 223 -8.91 -4.31 21.08
CA ALA A 223 -7.53 -4.60 21.42
C ALA A 223 -6.73 -3.36 21.87
N PRO A 224 -5.63 -3.54 22.62
CA PRO A 224 -4.75 -2.43 23.03
C PRO A 224 -4.19 -1.67 21.84
N THR A 225 -4.03 -0.35 21.96
CA THR A 225 -3.52 0.53 20.88
C THR A 225 -2.00 0.52 20.75
N THR A 226 -1.30 -0.35 21.49
CA THR A 226 0.17 -0.40 21.51
C THR A 226 0.72 -1.04 20.23
N PRO A 227 1.56 -0.33 19.45
CA PRO A 227 2.21 -0.91 18.29
C PRO A 227 3.33 -1.88 18.68
N THR A 228 3.60 -2.86 17.83
CA THR A 228 4.82 -3.68 17.88
C THR A 228 5.67 -3.41 16.65
N LEU A 229 6.92 -2.99 16.86
CA LEU A 229 7.88 -2.82 15.77
C LEU A 229 8.23 -4.18 15.16
N ILE A 230 8.26 -4.26 13.83
CA ILE A 230 8.61 -5.45 13.06
C ILE A 230 10.05 -5.34 12.60
N THR A 231 10.35 -4.28 11.86
CA THR A 231 11.65 -3.99 11.27
C THR A 231 11.81 -2.48 11.14
N LYS A 232 13.04 -2.01 11.07
CA LYS A 232 13.35 -0.59 10.86
C LYS A 232 13.67 -0.32 9.39
N VAL A 233 13.50 0.92 8.97
CA VAL A 233 14.27 1.47 7.86
C VAL A 233 15.74 1.45 8.29
N ASP A 234 16.54 0.65 7.61
CA ASP A 234 17.95 0.40 7.93
C ASP A 234 18.92 0.85 6.81
N GLY A 235 18.38 1.37 5.70
CA GLY A 235 19.13 1.78 4.51
C GLY A 235 19.76 0.61 3.74
N THR A 236 19.46 -0.64 4.11
CA THR A 236 20.04 -1.85 3.52
C THR A 236 18.95 -2.76 2.96
N THR A 237 18.06 -3.23 3.84
CA THR A 237 16.95 -4.11 3.51
C THR A 237 15.65 -3.32 3.30
N LEU A 238 15.54 -2.15 3.92
CA LEU A 238 14.45 -1.19 3.71
C LEU A 238 15.04 0.23 3.73
N VAL A 239 14.80 0.98 2.66
CA VAL A 239 15.26 2.36 2.47
C VAL A 239 14.02 3.25 2.49
N ALA A 240 14.07 4.33 3.27
CA ALA A 240 12.98 5.29 3.33
C ALA A 240 12.76 5.95 1.96
N ASP A 241 11.53 6.19 1.53
CA ASP A 241 10.31 5.97 2.32
C ASP A 241 9.78 4.53 2.25
N ALA A 242 9.30 4.02 3.40
CA ALA A 242 8.56 2.76 3.47
C ALA A 242 7.08 3.02 3.15
N GLU A 243 6.66 2.69 1.94
CA GLU A 243 5.36 3.08 1.39
C GLU A 243 4.34 1.93 1.42
N GLY A 244 3.64 1.68 0.30
CA GLY A 244 2.58 0.70 0.18
C GLY A 244 2.96 -0.69 0.71
N LEU A 245 1.97 -1.33 1.34
CA LEU A 245 2.09 -2.68 1.88
C LEU A 245 1.15 -3.64 1.17
N ALA A 246 1.65 -4.82 0.83
CA ALA A 246 0.85 -5.90 0.25
C ALA A 246 1.11 -7.22 0.98
N ILE A 247 0.18 -8.19 0.87
CA ILE A 247 0.30 -9.48 1.53
C ILE A 247 0.03 -10.67 0.60
N ALA A 248 1.08 -11.47 0.36
CA ALA A 248 0.97 -12.74 -0.35
C ALA A 248 0.63 -13.88 0.63
N LEU A 249 -0.66 -14.11 0.89
CA LEU A 249 -1.10 -15.14 1.83
C LEU A 249 -0.83 -16.57 1.31
N GLU A 250 -0.17 -17.40 2.12
CA GLU A 250 0.00 -18.84 1.84
C GLU A 250 -0.45 -19.70 3.04
N GLY A 251 -1.30 -20.69 2.77
CA GLY A 251 -1.82 -21.59 3.81
C GLY A 251 -2.54 -20.85 4.95
N ARG A 252 -2.38 -21.34 6.17
CA ARG A 252 -3.11 -20.82 7.35
C ARG A 252 -2.51 -19.54 7.95
N ARG A 253 -1.18 -19.41 7.94
CA ARG A 253 -0.44 -18.30 8.57
C ARG A 253 0.86 -17.94 7.83
N GLY A 254 1.13 -18.62 6.72
CA GLY A 254 2.33 -18.39 5.93
C GLY A 254 2.10 -17.32 4.88
N GLY A 255 3.14 -17.10 4.09
CA GLY A 255 3.14 -16.11 3.03
C GLY A 255 4.23 -15.07 3.24
N TYR A 256 4.00 -13.89 2.67
CA TYR A 256 4.95 -12.79 2.68
C TYR A 256 4.21 -11.47 2.88
N LEU A 257 4.73 -10.61 3.75
CA LEU A 257 4.46 -9.18 3.76
C LEU A 257 5.45 -8.52 2.79
N ILE A 258 4.97 -7.64 1.93
CA ILE A 258 5.75 -6.90 0.94
C ILE A 258 5.62 -5.42 1.26
N VAL A 259 6.71 -4.69 1.16
CA VAL A 259 6.76 -3.23 1.31
C VAL A 259 7.42 -2.61 0.09
N SER A 260 6.88 -1.50 -0.39
CA SER A 260 7.58 -0.60 -1.31
C SER A 260 8.67 0.15 -0.55
N SER A 261 9.93 -0.12 -0.90
CA SER A 261 11.12 0.59 -0.42
C SER A 261 11.41 1.69 -1.44
N GLN A 262 10.69 2.80 -1.30
CA GLN A 262 10.57 3.82 -2.33
C GLN A 262 11.92 4.46 -2.65
N GLY A 263 12.69 4.86 -1.63
CA GLY A 263 13.94 5.62 -1.83
C GLY A 263 15.09 4.85 -2.51
N ASP A 264 14.91 3.57 -2.84
CA ASP A 264 15.83 2.86 -3.73
C ASP A 264 15.14 1.96 -4.77
N ASN A 265 13.87 2.26 -5.06
CA ASN A 265 13.05 1.69 -6.14
C ASN A 265 13.01 0.15 -6.08
N ALA A 266 12.78 -0.41 -4.89
CA ALA A 266 12.76 -1.85 -4.68
C ALA A 266 11.61 -2.28 -3.76
N TYR A 267 11.37 -3.58 -3.72
CA TYR A 267 10.31 -4.19 -2.94
C TYR A 267 10.89 -5.23 -2.00
N SER A 268 10.69 -5.04 -0.70
CA SER A 268 11.26 -5.91 0.33
C SER A 268 10.23 -6.87 0.89
N LEU A 269 10.63 -8.12 1.10
CA LEU A 269 9.74 -9.20 1.53
C LEU A 269 10.10 -9.67 2.94
N TYR A 270 9.08 -9.92 3.74
CA TYR A 270 9.18 -10.51 5.08
C TYR A 270 8.29 -11.73 5.18
N ARG A 271 8.83 -12.88 5.59
CA ARG A 271 8.10 -14.14 5.69
C ARG A 271 7.06 -14.08 6.80
N LEU A 272 5.86 -14.59 6.57
CA LEU A 272 4.86 -14.77 7.62
C LEU A 272 4.96 -16.16 8.26
N PRO A 273 4.71 -16.30 9.58
CA PRO A 273 4.28 -15.25 10.51
C PRO A 273 5.44 -14.60 11.31
N ASP A 274 6.68 -15.05 11.11
CA ASP A 274 7.85 -14.63 11.90
C ASP A 274 8.40 -13.26 11.52
N LEU A 275 7.99 -12.74 10.36
CA LEU A 275 8.39 -11.46 9.76
C LEU A 275 9.90 -11.37 9.54
N SER A 276 10.52 -12.51 9.26
CA SER A 276 11.94 -12.59 8.89
C SER A 276 12.16 -12.08 7.47
N TYR A 277 13.22 -11.29 7.24
CA TYR A 277 13.56 -10.80 5.91
C TYR A 277 13.78 -11.96 4.93
N ALA A 278 13.12 -11.89 3.77
CA ALA A 278 13.06 -12.96 2.77
C ALA A 278 13.70 -12.57 1.43
N GLY A 279 14.33 -11.40 1.35
CA GLY A 279 14.92 -10.85 0.13
C GLY A 279 14.15 -9.64 -0.39
N ARG A 280 14.64 -9.09 -1.50
CA ARG A 280 14.05 -7.93 -2.15
C ARG A 280 14.27 -7.98 -3.66
N PHE A 281 13.42 -7.35 -4.45
CA PHE A 281 13.51 -7.31 -5.91
C PHE A 281 13.23 -5.90 -6.45
N ARG A 282 13.49 -5.68 -7.74
CA ARG A 282 13.09 -4.48 -8.49
C ARG A 282 12.24 -4.87 -9.68
N ILE A 283 11.38 -3.97 -10.15
CA ILE A 283 10.66 -4.18 -11.41
C ILE A 283 11.46 -3.53 -12.55
N GLY A 284 11.70 -4.28 -13.62
CA GLY A 284 12.43 -3.79 -14.78
C GLY A 284 13.14 -4.88 -15.57
N GLY A 285 13.98 -4.48 -16.53
CA GLY A 285 14.75 -5.39 -17.38
C GLY A 285 13.91 -6.19 -18.37
N GLY A 286 12.64 -5.83 -18.56
CA GLY A 286 11.73 -6.40 -19.54
C GLY A 286 11.58 -5.52 -20.79
N THR A 287 10.53 -5.78 -21.57
CA THR A 287 10.12 -4.92 -22.69
C THR A 287 9.25 -3.75 -22.25
N ILE A 288 8.59 -3.91 -21.10
CA ILE A 288 7.98 -2.82 -20.34
C ILE A 288 9.08 -2.24 -19.45
N ASP A 289 9.04 -0.93 -19.28
CA ASP A 289 9.89 -0.18 -18.36
C ASP A 289 9.76 -0.68 -16.91
N GLY A 290 10.62 -0.12 -16.06
CA GLY A 290 10.69 -0.50 -14.65
C GLY A 290 9.61 0.15 -13.81
N THR A 291 9.90 0.27 -12.53
CA THR A 291 9.20 1.20 -11.65
C THR A 291 10.21 2.04 -10.90
N SER A 292 9.85 3.28 -10.62
CA SER A 292 10.52 4.14 -9.64
C SER A 292 9.51 4.90 -8.80
N ASP A 293 9.95 5.34 -7.63
CA ASP A 293 9.19 6.15 -6.68
C ASP A 293 7.82 5.53 -6.36
N THR A 294 7.76 4.19 -6.25
CA THR A 294 6.49 3.49 -6.03
C THR A 294 5.84 3.83 -4.70
N ASP A 295 4.66 4.43 -4.74
CA ASP A 295 3.76 4.61 -3.59
C ASP A 295 3.07 3.27 -3.25
N GLY A 296 1.91 3.00 -3.85
CA GLY A 296 1.05 1.86 -3.52
C GLY A 296 1.39 0.56 -4.25
N ILE A 297 1.14 -0.55 -3.54
CA ILE A 297 1.27 -1.91 -4.07
C ILE A 297 0.11 -2.79 -3.57
N GLU A 298 -0.31 -3.74 -4.40
CA GLU A 298 -1.30 -4.76 -4.03
C GLU A 298 -0.89 -6.11 -4.60
N LEU A 299 -1.21 -7.19 -3.88
CA LEU A 299 -0.87 -8.54 -4.29
C LEU A 299 -1.92 -9.54 -3.84
N ILE A 300 -2.46 -10.28 -4.81
CA ILE A 300 -3.30 -11.46 -4.52
C ILE A 300 -2.63 -12.71 -5.10
N ALA A 301 -2.35 -13.67 -4.23
CA ALA A 301 -1.84 -14.98 -4.62
C ALA A 301 -2.91 -15.85 -5.31
N GLY A 302 -2.47 -16.76 -6.17
CA GLY A 302 -3.33 -17.71 -6.88
C GLY A 302 -3.56 -17.35 -8.35
N ASN A 303 -4.36 -18.15 -9.04
CA ASN A 303 -4.49 -18.03 -10.50
C ASN A 303 -5.34 -16.80 -10.89
N PHE A 304 -4.80 -16.01 -11.82
CA PHE A 304 -5.43 -14.88 -12.55
C PHE A 304 -5.41 -15.07 -14.07
N GLY A 305 -5.17 -16.30 -14.54
CA GLY A 305 -5.05 -16.65 -15.95
C GLY A 305 -3.61 -16.98 -16.35
N PRO A 306 -3.37 -17.31 -17.64
CA PRO A 306 -2.08 -17.82 -18.10
C PRO A 306 -0.89 -16.88 -17.88
N ARG A 307 -1.14 -15.56 -17.87
CA ARG A 307 -0.11 -14.53 -17.61
C ARG A 307 0.28 -14.44 -16.13
N PHE A 308 -0.61 -14.82 -15.23
CA PHE A 308 -0.48 -14.67 -13.78
C PHE A 308 -0.91 -15.97 -13.04
N PRO A 309 -0.24 -17.11 -13.30
CA PRO A 309 -0.74 -18.42 -12.87
C PRO A 309 -0.67 -18.66 -11.35
N HIS A 310 0.18 -17.92 -10.63
CA HIS A 310 0.37 -18.08 -9.18
C HIS A 310 0.16 -16.79 -8.37
N GLY A 311 -0.25 -15.71 -9.02
CA GLY A 311 -0.59 -14.47 -8.36
C GLY A 311 -0.30 -13.27 -9.25
N LEU A 312 -0.98 -12.19 -8.93
CA LEU A 312 -0.81 -10.88 -9.54
C LEU A 312 -0.34 -9.93 -8.44
N MET A 313 0.77 -9.25 -8.69
CA MET A 313 1.16 -8.05 -7.98
C MET A 313 0.96 -6.85 -8.90
N VAL A 314 0.44 -5.76 -8.35
CA VAL A 314 0.32 -4.47 -9.02
C VAL A 314 1.14 -3.48 -8.22
N ALA A 315 1.95 -2.68 -8.91
CA ALA A 315 2.77 -1.63 -8.31
C ALA A 315 2.60 -0.34 -9.09
N GLN A 316 2.43 0.77 -8.41
CA GLN A 316 2.46 2.09 -9.02
C GLN A 316 3.86 2.37 -9.60
N ASP A 317 3.91 3.16 -10.67
CA ASP A 317 5.13 3.71 -11.23
C ASP A 317 5.08 5.24 -11.23
N GLY A 318 5.98 5.83 -10.45
CA GLY A 318 6.10 7.27 -10.25
C GLY A 318 6.72 8.00 -11.46
N ASP A 319 7.44 7.29 -12.34
CA ASP A 319 8.05 7.86 -13.55
C ASP A 319 7.84 6.95 -14.78
N ASN A 320 6.68 7.10 -15.40
CA ASN A 320 6.29 6.41 -16.63
C ASN A 320 6.59 7.24 -17.89
N ALA A 321 7.69 8.02 -17.89
CA ALA A 321 7.99 8.95 -18.97
C ALA A 321 8.10 8.27 -20.35
N PRO A 322 7.58 8.90 -21.43
CA PRO A 322 7.08 10.28 -21.49
C PRO A 322 5.60 10.45 -21.10
N GLU A 323 4.91 9.36 -20.75
CA GLU A 323 3.50 9.39 -20.38
C GLU A 323 3.33 9.78 -18.90
N THR A 324 2.07 9.98 -18.48
CA THR A 324 1.74 10.15 -17.06
C THR A 324 1.88 8.82 -16.30
N GLN A 325 1.94 8.89 -14.98
CA GLN A 325 2.11 7.73 -14.10
C GLN A 325 1.07 6.63 -14.37
N ASN A 326 1.43 5.39 -14.09
CA ASN A 326 0.57 4.23 -14.30
C ASN A 326 0.85 3.13 -13.27
N PHE A 327 0.34 1.92 -13.52
CA PHE A 327 0.61 0.75 -12.68
C PHE A 327 1.18 -0.40 -13.50
N LYS A 328 2.24 -1.05 -13.00
CA LYS A 328 2.82 -2.25 -13.61
C LYS A 328 2.23 -3.52 -12.99
N LEU A 329 1.92 -4.51 -13.83
CA LEU A 329 1.36 -5.80 -13.44
C LEU A 329 2.44 -6.88 -13.52
N VAL A 330 2.76 -7.49 -12.38
CA VAL A 330 3.86 -8.45 -12.23
C VAL A 330 3.34 -9.83 -11.83
N SER A 331 3.93 -10.86 -12.43
CA SER A 331 3.64 -12.25 -12.06
C SER A 331 4.31 -12.61 -10.73
N TRP A 332 3.50 -12.97 -9.73
CA TRP A 332 4.03 -13.42 -8.43
C TRP A 332 4.92 -14.66 -8.56
N ARG A 333 4.64 -15.54 -9.52
CA ARG A 333 5.50 -16.69 -9.86
C ARG A 333 6.92 -16.24 -10.19
N ASP A 334 7.04 -15.12 -10.90
CA ASP A 334 8.30 -14.64 -11.43
C ASP A 334 9.12 -13.95 -10.34
N VAL A 335 8.47 -13.23 -9.43
CA VAL A 335 9.07 -12.73 -8.19
C VAL A 335 9.59 -13.90 -7.34
N LYS A 336 8.76 -14.92 -7.08
CA LYS A 336 9.20 -16.10 -6.32
C LYS A 336 10.38 -16.81 -6.97
N ARG A 337 10.39 -16.94 -8.29
CA ARG A 337 11.50 -17.53 -9.04
C ARG A 337 12.79 -16.71 -8.90
N ALA A 338 12.72 -15.38 -9.06
CA ALA A 338 13.88 -14.49 -8.96
C ALA A 338 14.51 -14.56 -7.56
N LEU A 339 13.66 -14.64 -6.52
CA LEU A 339 14.09 -14.72 -5.12
C LEU A 339 14.32 -16.15 -4.61
N ARG A 340 14.15 -17.17 -5.46
CA ARG A 340 14.26 -18.60 -5.11
C ARG A 340 13.36 -18.99 -3.92
N LEU A 341 12.18 -18.38 -3.84
CA LEU A 341 11.15 -18.66 -2.85
C LEU A 341 10.33 -19.88 -3.26
N ARG A 342 9.80 -20.59 -2.26
CA ARG A 342 8.92 -21.76 -2.46
C ARG A 342 7.51 -21.31 -2.83
#